data_AF-A0A812QVU5-F1
#
_entry.id   AF-A0A812QVU5-F1
#
_cell.length_a   1.000
_cell.length_b   1.000
_cell.length_c   1.000
_cell.angle_alpha   90.00
_cell.angle_beta   90.00
_cell.angle_gamma   90.00
#
_symmetry.space_group_name_H-M   'P 1'
#
loop_
_entity.id
_entity.type
_entity.pdbx_description
1 polymer ?
#
loop_
_entity_poly.entity_id
_entity_poly.type
_entity_poly.pdbx_seq_one_letter_code
_entity_poly.pdbx_strand_id
1 'polypeptide(L)'
;MAGAASVRRALTRDVVEAQVAAIRRDRPLPPAYLVLRAAGEEGRDDYSVAYLLRCRENGFMAAVPGVGRVQEYVESLLSEEGDSLVLFYTDQVQAETVRGRRLGPGEVLLLDLPWSAVDQLVGPQALRGIADRAARVVTLSVADSPGRPCTGDALDAAARWVDRLDPDTAQEYYASAQEVEEELPEDIDGEELEADEAPAAAAPSPAPAPSLRPVPPVAAPPAAAASRRTGALFASAPALTDQEIQRLRALAGAAPARTGGVERTTRPVLADPLESDLHAEAAAGALPPPDVEDPALEDPGVAAELQQGSSLQLLLLAQMRQNAALIQRLSPSKAADGIQDVLSGGPSGGDSSSGIKGHLARDAFLRQLQDAKGVTARVQNNALAELGLAAAEPGLMRDYVEKRLPLQDHRTLLHVATMAAHGWEAGFRSGNQELMSFTSRLLVFAEQVSLDAGKLQLGYLLGGFPDPSPLGLASRRAPGLRTFSRLAAPQWLAANLAYLKDLDYAETRIAQLGTGRPPAAPKSQPSSSAGQDATEQEEEQQPRRRPPRRPKNAS
;
A
#
# COMPACT_ATOMS: atom_id res chain seq x y z
N MET A 1 35.13 14.92 20.14
CA MET A 1 34.55 14.06 19.09
C MET A 1 33.50 14.88 18.36
N ALA A 2 33.83 15.34 17.15
CA ALA A 2 32.95 16.19 16.35
C ALA A 2 31.84 15.34 15.72
N GLY A 3 30.59 15.61 16.12
CA GLY A 3 29.42 14.97 15.51
C GLY A 3 29.27 15.43 14.07
N ALA A 4 29.16 14.46 13.15
CA ALA A 4 28.93 14.72 11.74
C ALA A 4 27.59 15.47 11.56
N ALA A 5 27.67 16.78 11.33
CA ALA A 5 26.57 17.56 10.81
C ALA A 5 26.29 17.07 9.38
N SER A 6 25.38 16.10 9.24
CA SER A 6 24.85 15.71 7.94
C SER A 6 24.26 16.96 7.29
N VAL A 7 24.87 17.42 6.19
CA VAL A 7 24.42 18.58 5.41
C VAL A 7 22.95 18.36 5.03
N ARG A 8 22.05 19.08 5.70
CA ARG A 8 20.62 19.03 5.45
C ARG A 8 20.36 19.91 4.24
N ARG A 9 19.93 19.31 3.13
CA ARG A 9 19.60 20.08 1.93
C ARG A 9 18.18 20.63 2.09
N ALA A 10 18.06 21.95 2.23
CA ALA A 10 16.80 22.67 2.16
C ALA A 10 16.09 22.39 0.83
N LEU A 11 14.77 22.58 0.79
CA LEU A 11 14.03 22.61 -0.47
C LEU A 11 14.49 23.80 -1.31
N THR A 12 14.23 23.75 -2.61
CA THR A 12 14.47 24.86 -3.53
C THR A 12 13.14 25.30 -4.13
N ARG A 13 13.06 26.56 -4.58
CA ARG A 13 11.86 27.12 -5.25
C ARG A 13 11.32 26.19 -6.33
N ASP A 14 12.17 25.78 -7.28
CA ASP A 14 11.78 24.88 -8.39
C ASP A 14 11.14 23.57 -7.92
N VAL A 15 11.58 23.03 -6.77
CA VAL A 15 11.03 21.77 -6.23
C VAL A 15 9.66 22.00 -5.59
N VAL A 16 9.45 23.14 -4.94
CA VAL A 16 8.15 23.52 -4.36
C VAL A 16 7.15 23.77 -5.48
N GLU A 17 7.51 24.56 -6.48
CA GLU A 17 6.66 24.86 -7.65
C GLU A 17 6.27 23.57 -8.39
N ALA A 18 7.23 22.69 -8.69
CA ALA A 18 6.95 21.41 -9.34
C ALA A 18 6.06 20.49 -8.50
N GLN A 19 6.19 20.52 -7.17
CA GLN A 19 5.35 19.72 -6.26
C GLN A 19 3.92 20.25 -6.19
N VAL A 20 3.74 21.57 -6.19
CA VAL A 20 2.42 22.21 -6.17
C VAL A 20 1.72 22.04 -7.52
N ALA A 21 2.41 22.20 -8.64
CA ALA A 21 1.85 21.98 -9.98
C ALA A 21 1.34 20.53 -10.18
N ALA A 22 1.94 19.56 -9.50
CA ALA A 22 1.56 18.15 -9.54
C ALA A 22 0.37 17.79 -8.62
N ILE A 23 -0.18 18.73 -7.85
CA ILE A 23 -1.31 18.48 -6.96
C ILE A 23 -2.55 18.09 -7.78
N ARG A 24 -3.25 17.05 -7.31
CA ARG A 24 -4.52 16.57 -7.84
C ARG A 24 -5.44 16.23 -6.67
N ARG A 25 -6.75 16.50 -6.78
CA ARG A 25 -7.71 16.35 -5.67
C ARG A 25 -7.86 14.90 -5.17
N ASP A 26 -7.55 13.92 -6.02
CA ASP A 26 -7.59 12.48 -5.76
C ASP A 26 -6.31 11.92 -5.12
N ARG A 27 -5.23 12.72 -5.06
CA ARG A 27 -3.91 12.30 -4.57
C ARG A 27 -3.54 13.04 -3.28
N PRO A 28 -2.78 12.40 -2.38
CA PRO A 28 -2.35 13.06 -1.15
C PRO A 28 -1.43 14.24 -1.45
N LEU A 29 -1.57 15.31 -0.65
CA LEU A 29 -0.74 16.50 -0.75
C LEU A 29 0.76 16.18 -0.55
N PRO A 30 1.66 16.86 -1.28
CA PRO A 30 3.10 16.68 -1.16
C PRO A 30 3.59 17.08 0.24
N PRO A 31 4.22 16.17 1.01
CA PRO A 31 4.72 16.48 2.34
C PRO A 31 6.13 17.08 2.29
N ALA A 32 6.30 18.18 3.01
CA ALA A 32 7.55 18.80 3.40
C ALA A 32 7.68 18.78 4.94
N TYR A 33 8.83 19.19 5.47
CA TYR A 33 9.05 19.32 6.90
C TYR A 33 9.56 20.71 7.24
N LEU A 34 8.82 21.42 8.09
CA LEU A 34 9.25 22.68 8.70
C LEU A 34 10.20 22.37 9.85
N VAL A 35 11.39 22.97 9.83
CA VAL A 35 12.41 22.77 10.88
C VAL A 35 12.12 23.71 12.05
N LEU A 36 11.69 23.15 13.18
CA LEU A 36 11.50 23.88 14.44
C LEU A 36 12.85 23.99 15.16
N ARG A 37 13.63 25.02 14.82
CA ARG A 37 14.96 25.24 15.42
C ARG A 37 14.82 25.56 16.90
N ALA A 38 15.53 24.82 17.74
CA ALA A 38 15.53 25.05 19.19
C ALA A 38 16.39 26.27 19.54
N ALA A 39 15.87 27.16 20.39
CA ALA A 39 16.63 28.26 20.96
C ALA A 39 17.52 27.76 22.12
N GLY A 40 18.70 27.21 21.83
CA GLY A 40 19.68 26.83 22.87
C GLY A 40 20.87 25.96 22.38
N GLU A 41 22.01 26.06 23.07
CA GLU A 41 23.31 25.43 22.71
C GLU A 41 23.34 23.88 22.78
N GLU A 42 22.32 23.22 23.33
CA GLU A 42 22.20 21.74 23.34
C GLU A 42 20.96 21.22 22.57
N GLY A 43 20.26 22.10 21.85
CA GLY A 43 18.95 21.80 21.26
C GLY A 43 19.00 20.87 20.05
N ARG A 44 18.32 19.72 20.12
CA ARG A 44 18.01 18.91 18.94
C ARG A 44 16.85 19.56 18.18
N ASP A 45 16.98 19.72 16.87
CA ASP A 45 15.89 20.29 16.05
C ASP A 45 14.67 19.36 16.02
N ASP A 46 13.48 19.92 16.22
CA ASP A 46 12.24 19.21 15.98
C ASP A 46 11.66 19.59 14.63
N TYR A 47 10.68 18.84 14.15
CA TYR A 47 10.13 19.01 12.82
C TYR A 47 8.61 19.02 12.90
N SER A 48 7.97 19.84 12.07
CA SER A 48 6.53 19.79 11.84
C SER A 48 6.27 19.35 10.41
N VAL A 49 5.31 18.44 10.18
CA VAL A 49 4.88 18.10 8.82
C VAL A 49 4.20 19.31 8.20
N ALA A 50 4.65 19.72 7.03
CA ALA A 50 4.02 20.76 6.21
C ALA A 50 3.48 20.13 4.92
N TYR A 51 2.25 20.45 4.53
CA TYR A 51 1.66 20.01 3.28
C TYR A 51 1.57 21.21 2.33
N LEU A 52 2.26 21.17 1.19
CA LEU A 52 2.24 22.30 0.25
C LEU A 52 0.88 22.36 -0.45
N LEU A 53 0.34 23.57 -0.62
CA LEU A 53 -1.01 23.80 -1.13
C LEU A 53 -1.03 24.60 -2.44
N ARG A 54 -0.43 25.79 -2.44
CA ARG A 54 -0.45 26.74 -3.58
C ARG A 54 0.87 27.50 -3.67
N CYS A 55 1.17 28.05 -4.84
CA CYS A 55 2.29 28.95 -5.08
C CYS A 55 1.78 30.29 -5.59
N ARG A 56 2.56 31.34 -5.35
CA ARG A 56 2.40 32.68 -5.91
C ARG A 56 3.75 33.26 -6.32
N GLU A 57 3.76 34.38 -7.03
CA GLU A 57 5.00 35.00 -7.52
C GLU A 57 6.01 35.25 -6.40
N ASN A 58 5.53 35.76 -5.25
CA ASN A 58 6.36 36.18 -4.12
C ASN A 58 6.41 35.19 -2.94
N GLY A 59 5.76 34.02 -3.06
CA GLY A 59 5.70 33.08 -1.95
C GLY A 59 4.90 31.81 -2.25
N PHE A 60 4.57 31.07 -1.21
CA PHE A 60 3.83 29.83 -1.31
C PHE A 60 3.04 29.55 -0.03
N MET A 61 2.00 28.72 -0.16
CA MET A 61 1.12 28.34 0.92
C MET A 61 1.36 26.89 1.35
N ALA A 62 1.40 26.66 2.66
CA ALA A 62 1.51 25.33 3.25
C ALA A 62 0.58 25.15 4.46
N ALA A 63 0.03 23.96 4.66
CA ALA A 63 -0.71 23.59 5.86
C ALA A 63 0.18 22.83 6.84
N VAL A 64 0.22 23.27 8.09
CA VAL A 64 0.88 22.57 9.20
C VAL A 64 -0.13 22.21 10.31
N PRO A 65 0.17 21.24 11.20
CA PRO A 65 -0.67 20.95 12.35
C PRO A 65 -0.87 22.19 13.24
N GLY A 66 -2.12 22.47 13.64
CA GLY A 66 -2.47 23.56 14.55
C GLY A 66 -2.11 23.28 16.02
N VAL A 67 -0.90 22.80 16.27
CA VAL A 67 -0.41 22.53 17.63
C VAL A 67 0.28 23.78 18.16
N GLY A 68 0.02 24.16 19.43
CA GLY A 68 0.55 25.40 20.02
C GLY A 68 2.05 25.59 19.84
N ARG A 69 2.86 24.53 19.94
CA ARG A 69 4.30 24.59 19.69
C ARG A 69 4.69 25.03 18.27
N VAL A 70 3.91 24.61 17.27
CA VAL A 70 4.15 25.00 15.86
C VAL A 70 3.73 26.45 15.67
N GLN A 71 2.61 26.85 16.28
CA GLN A 71 2.13 28.23 16.25
C GLN A 71 3.14 29.19 16.90
N GLU A 72 3.63 28.88 18.10
CA GLU A 72 4.67 29.66 18.80
C GLU A 72 5.93 29.83 17.94
N TYR A 73 6.35 28.78 17.23
CA TYR A 73 7.50 28.84 16.33
C TYR A 73 7.23 29.75 15.13
N VAL A 74 6.07 29.62 14.49
CA VAL A 74 5.69 30.46 13.34
C VAL A 74 5.61 31.94 13.74
N GLU A 75 5.04 32.25 14.91
CA GLU A 75 4.97 33.60 15.46
C GLU A 75 6.36 34.17 15.79
N SER A 76 7.36 33.31 16.05
CA SER A 76 8.74 33.72 16.30
C SER A 76 9.55 34.02 15.03
N LEU A 77 9.03 33.70 13.84
CA LEU A 77 9.71 33.96 12.58
C LEU A 77 9.54 35.43 12.19
N LEU A 78 10.59 36.20 12.39
CA LEU A 78 10.65 37.63 12.03
C LEU A 78 11.48 37.86 10.76
N SER A 79 11.10 38.88 10.00
CA SER A 79 11.88 39.41 8.88
C SER A 79 13.12 40.17 9.39
N GLU A 80 14.02 40.57 8.48
CA GLU A 80 15.18 41.41 8.83
C GLU A 80 14.78 42.77 9.43
N GLU A 81 13.54 43.20 9.18
CA GLU A 81 12.96 44.47 9.65
C GLU A 81 12.19 44.29 10.97
N GLY A 82 12.09 43.07 11.50
CA GLY A 82 11.44 42.76 12.77
C GLY A 82 9.93 42.52 12.69
N ASP A 83 9.36 42.51 11.48
CA ASP A 83 7.95 42.18 11.25
C ASP A 83 7.73 40.67 11.11
N SER A 84 6.48 40.21 11.26
CA SER A 84 6.15 38.79 11.06
C SER A 84 6.49 38.37 9.64
N LEU A 85 7.36 37.36 9.49
CA LEU A 85 7.77 36.82 8.20
C LEU A 85 6.65 36.01 7.53
N VAL A 86 5.72 35.48 8.33
CA VAL A 86 4.70 34.52 7.90
C VAL A 86 3.32 35.06 8.23
N LEU A 87 2.41 34.99 7.26
CA LEU A 87 0.99 35.16 7.51
C LEU A 87 0.40 33.79 7.83
N PHE A 88 -0.47 33.70 8.83
CA PHE A 88 -1.10 32.44 9.20
C PHE A 88 -2.59 32.58 9.49
N TYR A 89 -3.32 31.49 9.24
CA TYR A 89 -4.74 31.38 9.51
C TYR A 89 -5.10 29.98 9.98
N THR A 90 -5.86 29.89 11.08
CA THR A 90 -6.30 28.62 11.63
C THR A 90 -7.63 28.20 11.01
N ASP A 91 -7.70 26.98 10.48
CA ASP A 91 -8.94 26.37 9.96
C ASP A 91 -9.05 24.90 10.38
N GLN A 92 -10.23 24.31 10.16
CA GLN A 92 -10.45 22.88 10.33
C GLN A 92 -10.57 22.19 8.97
N VAL A 93 -9.82 21.10 8.80
CA VAL A 93 -9.87 20.26 7.61
C VAL A 93 -10.09 18.81 7.99
N GLN A 94 -10.83 18.07 7.18
CA GLN A 94 -10.98 16.63 7.32
C GLN A 94 -9.60 15.98 7.25
N ALA A 95 -9.28 15.15 8.25
CA ALA A 95 -8.07 14.34 8.27
C ALA A 95 -8.39 12.92 7.81
N GLU A 96 -7.41 12.28 7.17
CA GLU A 96 -7.42 10.88 6.81
C GLU A 96 -6.14 10.18 7.26
N THR A 97 -6.22 8.87 7.47
CA THR A 97 -5.05 8.03 7.69
C THR A 97 -4.23 7.89 6.40
N VAL A 98 -3.00 7.40 6.51
CA VAL A 98 -2.15 7.04 5.35
C VAL A 98 -2.85 6.07 4.38
N ARG A 99 -3.82 5.28 4.89
CA ARG A 99 -4.61 4.30 4.11
C ARG A 99 -5.93 4.87 3.56
N GLY A 100 -6.17 6.18 3.67
CA GLY A 100 -7.37 6.84 3.13
C GLY A 100 -8.63 6.70 3.99
N ARG A 101 -8.53 6.14 5.21
CA ARG A 101 -9.65 6.13 6.17
C ARG A 101 -9.82 7.52 6.78
N ARG A 102 -11.03 8.09 6.73
CA ARG A 102 -11.37 9.38 7.36
C ARG A 102 -11.29 9.29 8.89
N LEU A 103 -10.63 10.27 9.51
CA LEU A 103 -10.47 10.43 10.96
C LEU A 103 -11.41 11.49 11.54
N GLY A 104 -11.94 12.39 10.70
CA GLY A 104 -12.78 13.52 11.12
C GLY A 104 -12.03 14.85 11.02
N PRO A 105 -12.61 15.97 11.51
CA PRO A 105 -11.98 17.28 11.43
C PRO A 105 -10.74 17.36 12.32
N GLY A 106 -9.64 17.83 11.75
CA GLY A 106 -8.39 18.16 12.44
C GLY A 106 -8.06 19.64 12.26
N GLU A 107 -7.45 20.22 13.28
CA GLU A 107 -7.03 21.63 13.27
C GLU A 107 -5.72 21.80 12.52
N VAL A 108 -5.73 22.70 11.54
CA VAL A 108 -4.56 23.05 10.73
C VAL A 108 -4.32 24.54 10.75
N LEU A 109 -3.05 24.90 10.70
CA LEU A 109 -2.58 26.26 10.51
C LEU A 109 -2.14 26.38 9.05
N LEU A 110 -2.85 27.20 8.29
CA LEU A 110 -2.44 27.59 6.94
C LEU A 110 -1.39 28.70 7.07
N LEU A 111 -0.26 28.52 6.39
CA LEU A 111 0.88 29.42 6.39
C LEU A 111 1.09 29.94 4.98
N ASP A 112 1.26 31.25 4.84
CA ASP A 112 1.71 31.91 3.62
C ASP A 112 3.12 32.43 3.88
N LEU A 113 4.06 31.86 3.14
CA LEU A 113 5.50 31.96 3.35
C LEU A 113 6.14 32.66 2.14
N PRO A 114 6.98 33.68 2.35
CA PRO A 114 7.76 34.25 1.25
C PRO A 114 8.81 33.26 0.76
N TRP A 115 9.30 33.44 -0.48
CA TRP A 115 10.34 32.56 -1.02
C TRP A 115 11.65 32.55 -0.20
N SER A 116 11.93 33.60 0.57
CA SER A 116 13.05 33.65 1.52
C SER A 116 12.92 32.64 2.67
N ALA A 117 11.70 32.16 2.97
CA ALA A 117 11.45 31.18 4.01
C ALA A 117 11.54 29.71 3.53
N VAL A 118 11.83 29.46 2.25
CA VAL A 118 11.99 28.08 1.72
C VAL A 118 13.10 27.31 2.44
N ASP A 119 14.14 28.01 2.88
CA ASP A 119 15.27 27.41 3.59
C ASP A 119 14.89 26.80 4.96
N GLN A 120 13.70 27.14 5.48
CA GLN A 120 13.13 26.53 6.69
C GLN A 120 12.45 25.19 6.40
N LEU A 121 12.24 24.84 5.13
CA LEU A 121 11.65 23.58 4.72
C LEU A 121 12.71 22.59 4.23
N VAL A 122 12.59 21.35 4.70
CA VAL A 122 13.40 20.24 4.22
C VAL A 122 12.53 19.16 3.60
N GLY A 123 13.05 18.53 2.55
CA GLY A 123 12.37 17.42 1.92
C GLY A 123 12.32 16.19 2.84
N PRO A 124 11.41 15.22 2.59
CA PRO A 124 11.29 14.00 3.41
C PRO A 124 12.57 13.15 3.51
N GLN A 125 13.51 13.36 2.59
CA GLN A 125 14.81 12.68 2.58
C GLN A 125 15.72 13.13 3.73
N ALA A 126 15.55 14.36 4.23
CA ALA A 126 16.39 14.93 5.29
C ALA A 126 16.21 14.23 6.64
N LEU A 127 15.08 13.53 6.83
CA LEU A 127 14.80 12.78 8.06
C LEU A 127 15.26 11.32 8.02
N ARG A 128 15.87 10.87 6.92
CA ARG A 128 16.38 9.49 6.81
C ARG A 128 17.58 9.29 7.73
N GLY A 129 17.49 8.30 8.63
CA GLY A 129 18.57 7.95 9.56
C GLY A 129 18.53 8.70 10.90
N ILE A 130 17.53 9.54 11.13
CA ILE A 130 17.32 10.15 12.46
C ILE A 130 16.75 9.08 13.41
N ALA A 131 17.54 8.71 14.43
CA ALA A 131 17.04 7.94 15.55
C ALA A 131 15.96 8.76 16.29
N ASP A 132 14.86 8.08 16.66
CA ASP A 132 13.72 8.69 17.37
C ASP A 132 12.89 9.70 16.55
N ARG A 133 12.71 9.43 15.25
CA ARG A 133 11.87 10.27 14.35
C ARG A 133 10.44 10.48 14.87
N ALA A 134 9.85 9.49 15.53
CA ALA A 134 8.48 9.57 16.01
C ALA A 134 8.31 10.61 17.15
N ALA A 135 9.32 10.78 18.02
CA ALA A 135 9.28 11.77 19.08
C ALA A 135 9.58 13.21 18.59
N ARG A 136 10.28 13.33 17.45
CA ARG A 136 10.77 14.62 16.93
C ARG A 136 9.90 15.25 15.84
N VAL A 137 8.94 14.51 15.30
CA VAL A 137 8.08 14.98 14.20
C VAL A 137 6.66 15.21 14.73
N VAL A 138 6.25 16.47 14.74
CA VAL A 138 4.87 16.87 14.97
C VAL A 138 4.06 16.58 13.70
N THR A 139 3.07 15.71 13.84
CA THR A 139 2.14 15.33 12.76
C THR A 139 0.74 15.82 13.10
N LEU A 140 -0.11 15.97 12.10
CA LEU A 140 -1.54 16.20 12.33
C LEU A 140 -2.11 14.99 13.06
N SER A 141 -2.80 15.20 14.18
CA SER A 141 -3.43 14.13 14.96
C SER A 141 -4.88 14.48 15.28
N VAL A 142 -5.78 13.52 15.07
CA VAL A 142 -7.19 13.61 15.45
C VAL A 142 -7.47 12.50 16.45
N ALA A 143 -7.91 12.83 17.65
CA ALA A 143 -8.15 11.88 18.75
C ALA A 143 -6.97 10.90 18.95
N ASP A 144 -5.75 11.45 19.09
CA ASP A 144 -4.48 10.71 19.25
C ASP A 144 -4.08 9.79 18.08
N SER A 145 -4.81 9.82 16.97
CA SER A 145 -4.46 9.08 15.74
C SER A 145 -3.74 10.00 14.75
N PRO A 146 -2.51 9.66 14.31
CA PRO A 146 -1.81 10.47 13.31
C PRO A 146 -2.48 10.36 11.95
N GLY A 147 -2.62 11.50 11.28
CA GLY A 147 -3.28 11.64 10.00
C GLY A 147 -2.61 12.65 9.09
N ARG A 148 -3.18 12.82 7.91
CA ARG A 148 -2.87 13.85 6.93
C ARG A 148 -4.16 14.55 6.53
N PRO A 149 -4.11 15.83 6.13
CA PRO A 149 -5.28 16.54 5.67
C PRO A 149 -5.79 15.95 4.35
N CYS A 150 -7.10 15.83 4.22
CA CYS A 150 -7.78 15.49 2.97
C CYS A 150 -7.50 16.59 1.95
N THR A 151 -7.05 16.19 0.76
CA THR A 151 -6.55 17.14 -0.25
C THR A 151 -7.59 18.12 -0.73
N GLY A 152 -8.81 17.66 -1.07
CA GLY A 152 -9.89 18.56 -1.49
C GLY A 152 -10.22 19.60 -0.42
N ASP A 153 -10.44 19.16 0.82
CA ASP A 153 -10.85 20.06 1.91
C ASP A 153 -9.74 21.05 2.32
N ALA A 154 -8.47 20.64 2.24
CA ALA A 154 -7.34 21.54 2.47
C ALA A 154 -7.18 22.60 1.37
N LEU A 155 -7.45 22.26 0.11
CA LEU A 155 -7.45 23.22 -1.00
C LEU A 155 -8.66 24.17 -0.93
N ASP A 156 -9.80 23.68 -0.44
CA ASP A 156 -10.99 24.50 -0.22
C ASP A 156 -10.78 25.46 0.96
N ALA A 157 -10.12 25.01 2.04
CA ALA A 157 -9.68 25.86 3.15
C ALA A 157 -8.69 26.94 2.68
N ALA A 158 -7.74 26.57 1.81
CA ALA A 158 -6.83 27.53 1.18
C ALA A 158 -7.60 28.59 0.37
N ALA A 159 -8.57 28.19 -0.45
CA ALA A 159 -9.38 29.12 -1.23
C ALA A 159 -10.16 30.11 -0.33
N ARG A 160 -10.79 29.62 0.74
CA ARG A 160 -11.48 30.46 1.73
C ARG A 160 -10.56 31.47 2.41
N TRP A 161 -9.28 31.11 2.59
CA TRP A 161 -8.31 32.02 3.17
C TRP A 161 -7.83 33.07 2.15
N VAL A 162 -7.58 32.67 0.89
CA VAL A 162 -7.20 33.60 -0.18
C VAL A 162 -8.23 34.73 -0.33
N ASP A 163 -9.53 34.44 -0.21
CA ASP A 163 -10.60 35.46 -0.24
C ASP A 163 -10.52 36.51 0.89
N ARG A 164 -9.75 36.24 1.95
CA ARG A 164 -9.58 37.11 3.12
C ARG A 164 -8.20 37.77 3.17
N LEU A 165 -7.29 37.41 2.27
CA LEU A 165 -5.99 38.07 2.15
C LEU A 165 -6.16 39.47 1.58
N ASP A 166 -5.13 40.29 1.69
CA ASP A 166 -5.09 41.58 1.01
C ASP A 166 -5.29 41.39 -0.51
N PRO A 167 -5.96 42.34 -1.20
CA PRO A 167 -6.30 42.19 -2.61
C PRO A 167 -5.10 41.90 -3.52
N ASP A 168 -3.94 42.48 -3.20
CA ASP A 168 -2.72 42.32 -3.98
C ASP A 168 -2.19 40.88 -3.86
N THR A 169 -2.05 40.36 -2.63
CA THR A 169 -1.66 38.97 -2.38
C THR A 169 -2.67 37.97 -2.94
N ALA A 170 -3.97 38.24 -2.79
CA ALA A 170 -5.01 37.37 -3.33
C ALA A 170 -4.94 37.30 -4.87
N GLN A 171 -4.69 38.43 -5.54
CA GLN A 171 -4.56 38.50 -6.99
C GLN A 171 -3.35 37.70 -7.50
N GLU A 172 -2.22 37.69 -6.78
CA GLU A 172 -1.06 36.85 -7.14
C GLU A 172 -1.41 35.35 -7.16
N TYR A 173 -2.19 34.88 -6.17
CA TYR A 173 -2.65 33.49 -6.12
C TYR A 173 -3.63 33.15 -7.25
N TYR A 174 -4.48 34.10 -7.66
CA TYR A 174 -5.39 33.91 -8.79
C TYR A 174 -4.65 33.87 -10.11
N ALA A 175 -3.69 34.77 -10.34
CA ALA A 175 -2.86 34.77 -11.55
C ALA A 175 -2.06 33.47 -11.69
N SER A 176 -1.42 33.02 -10.60
CA SER A 176 -0.63 31.79 -10.61
C SER A 176 -1.47 30.52 -10.83
N ALA A 177 -2.75 30.54 -10.45
CA ALA A 177 -3.66 29.43 -10.73
C ALA A 177 -4.08 29.36 -12.20
N GLN A 178 -4.28 30.52 -12.85
CA GLN A 178 -4.64 30.61 -14.27
C GLN A 178 -3.50 30.16 -15.19
N GLU A 179 -2.26 30.54 -14.88
CA GLU A 179 -1.08 30.10 -15.66
C GLU A 179 -0.92 28.57 -15.67
N VAL A 180 -1.25 27.90 -14.56
CA VAL A 180 -1.20 26.43 -14.46
C VAL A 180 -2.33 25.75 -15.26
N GLU A 181 -3.49 26.41 -15.39
CA GLU A 181 -4.62 25.89 -16.15
C GLU A 181 -4.37 26.01 -17.67
N GLU A 182 -3.74 27.10 -18.13
CA GLU A 182 -3.37 27.32 -19.53
C GLU A 182 -2.19 26.44 -20.02
N GLU A 183 -1.30 25.98 -19.12
CA GLU A 183 -0.16 25.10 -19.47
C GLU A 183 -0.52 23.61 -19.58
N LEU A 184 -1.73 23.20 -19.18
CA LEU A 184 -2.20 21.83 -19.36
C LEU A 184 -2.70 21.65 -20.81
N PRO A 185 -2.19 20.68 -21.59
CA PRO A 185 -2.71 20.44 -22.92
C PRO A 185 -4.17 19.97 -22.86
N GLU A 186 -5.08 20.82 -23.32
CA GLU A 186 -6.43 20.45 -23.75
C GLU A 186 -6.29 19.45 -24.91
N ASP A 187 -6.81 18.22 -24.71
CA ASP A 187 -7.24 17.23 -25.72
C ASP A 187 -6.89 15.79 -25.28
N ILE A 188 -7.88 15.05 -24.75
CA ILE A 188 -8.48 13.86 -25.39
C ILE A 188 -9.94 13.75 -24.87
N ASP A 189 -10.90 13.97 -25.77
CA ASP A 189 -12.35 13.95 -25.55
C ASP A 189 -12.96 12.58 -25.21
N GLY A 190 -14.10 12.61 -24.52
CA GLY A 190 -15.25 11.78 -24.87
C GLY A 190 -15.98 11.06 -23.74
N GLU A 191 -16.87 11.75 -23.02
CA GLU A 191 -18.26 11.27 -22.84
C GLU A 191 -19.16 12.44 -22.38
N GLU A 192 -20.13 12.76 -23.24
CA GLU A 192 -21.18 13.74 -23.05
C GLU A 192 -22.04 13.38 -21.82
N LEU A 193 -22.14 14.30 -20.86
CA LEU A 193 -23.31 14.40 -19.99
C LEU A 193 -23.77 15.86 -19.99
N GLU A 194 -24.86 16.08 -20.73
CA GLU A 194 -25.65 17.30 -20.77
C GLU A 194 -25.96 17.81 -19.36
N ALA A 195 -25.52 19.02 -19.06
CA ALA A 195 -26.08 19.83 -17.98
C ALA A 195 -26.57 21.13 -18.60
N ASP A 196 -27.90 21.27 -18.64
CA ASP A 196 -28.64 22.44 -19.12
C ASP A 196 -28.08 23.74 -18.54
N GLU A 197 -27.59 24.59 -19.44
CA GLU A 197 -27.20 25.97 -19.18
C GLU A 197 -28.43 26.87 -19.40
N ALA A 198 -28.91 27.53 -18.34
CA ALA A 198 -29.89 28.61 -18.41
C ALA A 198 -29.23 29.94 -18.01
N PRO A 199 -29.44 31.04 -18.76
CA PRO A 199 -28.56 32.20 -18.72
C PRO A 199 -28.87 33.19 -17.59
N ALA A 200 -27.80 33.83 -17.13
CA ALA A 200 -27.79 34.92 -16.16
C ALA A 200 -28.48 36.19 -16.68
N ALA A 201 -29.24 36.86 -15.80
CA ALA A 201 -29.70 38.23 -16.00
C ALA A 201 -29.52 39.08 -14.73
N ALA A 202 -28.62 40.06 -14.86
CA ALA A 202 -28.48 41.36 -14.19
C ALA A 202 -29.20 41.67 -12.85
N ALA A 203 -28.40 42.13 -11.88
CA ALA A 203 -28.83 42.88 -10.69
C ALA A 203 -29.35 44.29 -11.05
N PRO A 204 -30.17 44.90 -10.16
CA PRO A 204 -29.72 46.12 -9.48
C PRO A 204 -30.11 46.21 -7.98
N SER A 205 -29.36 47.03 -7.24
CA SER A 205 -29.44 47.32 -5.78
C SER A 205 -30.33 48.58 -5.48
N PRO A 206 -30.52 49.09 -4.23
CA PRO A 206 -31.33 48.56 -3.11
C PRO A 206 -32.36 49.58 -2.48
N ALA A 207 -33.09 49.10 -1.44
CA ALA A 207 -33.82 49.79 -0.33
C ALA A 207 -35.32 50.19 -0.51
N PRO A 208 -36.13 50.39 0.57
CA PRO A 208 -36.00 50.07 2.00
C PRO A 208 -37.16 49.23 2.61
N ALA A 209 -37.03 48.84 3.88
CA ALA A 209 -37.93 48.01 4.70
C ALA A 209 -39.36 48.59 4.93
N PRO A 210 -40.29 47.75 5.43
CA PRO A 210 -40.79 48.02 6.77
C PRO A 210 -40.96 46.79 7.69
N SER A 211 -40.80 47.10 8.97
CA SER A 211 -40.78 46.31 10.20
C SER A 211 -42.10 45.65 10.58
N LEU A 212 -42.07 44.43 11.15
CA LEU A 212 -42.98 43.98 12.23
C LEU A 212 -42.32 42.95 13.16
N ARG A 213 -41.93 43.46 14.34
CA ARG A 213 -41.90 42.97 15.74
C ARG A 213 -41.74 41.48 16.16
N PRO A 214 -41.20 41.24 17.38
CA PRO A 214 -40.61 39.97 17.83
C PRO A 214 -41.49 39.16 18.81
N VAL A 215 -41.23 37.85 18.89
CA VAL A 215 -41.79 36.91 19.89
C VAL A 215 -40.62 36.18 20.60
N PRO A 216 -40.66 36.00 21.94
CA PRO A 216 -39.49 35.69 22.78
C PRO A 216 -39.10 34.19 22.84
N PRO A 217 -37.88 33.87 23.33
CA PRO A 217 -37.37 32.50 23.44
C PRO A 217 -37.90 31.77 24.68
N VAL A 218 -38.27 30.50 24.50
CA VAL A 218 -38.63 29.57 25.58
C VAL A 218 -37.36 28.86 26.07
N ALA A 219 -37.16 28.92 27.39
CA ALA A 219 -36.03 28.35 28.11
C ALA A 219 -36.05 26.81 28.16
N ALA A 220 -34.88 26.20 28.03
CA ALA A 220 -34.65 24.78 28.28
C ALA A 220 -34.38 24.54 29.79
N PRO A 221 -34.95 23.49 30.41
CA PRO A 221 -34.67 23.11 31.79
C PRO A 221 -33.37 22.27 31.94
N PRO A 222 -32.83 22.14 33.18
CA PRO A 222 -31.40 21.98 33.44
C PRO A 222 -30.91 20.52 33.59
N ALA A 223 -29.58 20.42 33.57
CA ALA A 223 -28.74 19.23 33.65
C ALA A 223 -28.95 18.35 34.90
N ALA A 224 -28.82 17.04 34.69
CA ALA A 224 -28.49 16.05 35.72
C ALA A 224 -27.46 15.05 35.20
N ALA A 225 -26.53 14.69 36.08
CA ALA A 225 -25.26 14.03 35.84
C ALA A 225 -25.35 12.54 35.44
N ALA A 226 -24.37 12.09 34.64
CA ALA A 226 -23.89 10.71 34.65
C ALA A 226 -22.38 10.68 34.41
N SER A 227 -21.66 10.03 35.33
CA SER A 227 -20.21 9.96 35.37
C SER A 227 -19.67 8.64 34.79
N ARG A 228 -18.41 8.70 34.32
CA ARG A 228 -17.38 7.62 34.23
C ARG A 228 -17.55 6.60 33.09
N ARG A 229 -16.68 6.67 32.06
CA ARG A 229 -15.29 6.14 31.95
C ARG A 229 -15.23 4.61 31.70
N THR A 230 -15.03 4.24 30.45
CA THR A 230 -14.33 3.05 29.94
C THR A 230 -13.42 3.55 28.81
N GLY A 231 -12.15 3.21 28.65
CA GLY A 231 -11.18 2.48 29.45
C GLY A 231 -9.81 2.73 28.82
N ALA A 232 -8.92 3.42 29.54
CA ALA A 232 -7.49 3.39 29.27
C ALA A 232 -6.94 2.09 29.87
N LEU A 233 -6.72 1.07 29.05
CA LEU A 233 -6.44 -0.29 29.50
C LEU A 233 -5.00 -0.53 30.01
N PHE A 234 -4.10 0.47 29.96
CA PHE A 234 -2.70 0.29 30.40
C PHE A 234 -2.05 1.52 31.07
N ALA A 235 -2.83 2.42 31.68
CA ALA A 235 -2.25 3.46 32.54
C ALA A 235 -2.07 2.91 33.96
N SER A 236 -0.94 3.18 34.62
CA SER A 236 -0.65 2.69 35.97
C SER A 236 -1.70 3.19 36.97
N ALA A 237 -2.53 2.29 37.48
CA ALA A 237 -3.57 2.62 38.45
C ALA A 237 -2.97 2.81 39.86
N PRO A 238 -3.53 3.72 40.69
CA PRO A 238 -3.19 3.79 42.11
C PRO A 238 -3.63 2.51 42.84
N ALA A 239 -2.92 2.16 43.92
CA ALA A 239 -3.18 0.95 44.69
C ALA A 239 -4.60 0.93 45.27
N LEU A 240 -5.32 -0.18 45.06
CA LEU A 240 -6.69 -0.39 45.50
C LEU A 240 -6.77 -0.48 47.04
N THR A 241 -7.81 0.11 47.62
CA THR A 241 -8.05 0.03 49.07
C THR A 241 -8.65 -1.31 49.48
N ASP A 242 -8.44 -1.75 50.73
CA ASP A 242 -8.91 -3.06 51.22
C ASP A 242 -10.43 -3.24 51.11
N GLN A 243 -11.20 -2.16 51.24
CA GLN A 243 -12.66 -2.19 51.08
C GLN A 243 -13.08 -2.37 49.61
N GLU A 244 -12.34 -1.80 48.66
CA GLU A 244 -12.58 -1.98 47.22
C GLU A 244 -12.20 -3.40 46.78
N ILE A 245 -11.14 -3.97 47.37
CA ILE A 245 -10.75 -5.37 47.16
C ILE A 245 -11.84 -6.32 47.67
N GLN A 246 -12.45 -6.05 48.83
CA GLN A 246 -13.57 -6.85 49.34
C GLN A 246 -14.82 -6.73 48.47
N ARG A 247 -15.13 -5.53 47.95
CA ARG A 247 -16.25 -5.32 47.01
C ARG A 247 -16.02 -6.00 45.66
N LEU A 248 -14.79 -5.97 45.14
CA LEU A 248 -14.42 -6.68 43.92
C LEU A 248 -14.48 -8.20 44.11
N ARG A 249 -14.11 -8.73 45.27
CA ARG A 249 -14.28 -10.15 45.61
C ARG A 249 -15.75 -10.56 45.70
N ALA A 250 -16.61 -9.69 46.22
CA ALA A 250 -18.05 -9.95 46.26
C ALA A 250 -18.69 -9.91 44.86
N LEU A 251 -18.23 -9.01 43.98
CA LEU A 251 -18.72 -8.86 42.61
C LEU A 251 -18.15 -9.91 41.64
N ALA A 252 -16.94 -10.41 41.87
CA ALA A 252 -16.30 -11.45 41.05
C ALA A 252 -16.93 -12.84 41.21
N GLY A 253 -17.88 -13.00 42.14
CA GLY A 253 -18.55 -14.28 42.40
C GLY A 253 -17.64 -15.33 43.04
N ALA A 254 -18.20 -16.48 43.38
CA ALA A 254 -17.44 -17.59 43.92
C ALA A 254 -16.46 -18.13 42.87
N ALA A 255 -15.23 -18.43 43.29
CA ALA A 255 -14.21 -18.98 42.40
C ALA A 255 -14.74 -20.25 41.69
N PRO A 256 -14.52 -20.40 40.37
CA PRO A 256 -14.92 -21.60 39.66
C PRO A 256 -14.27 -22.81 40.33
N ALA A 257 -15.09 -23.82 40.61
CA ALA A 257 -14.64 -25.06 41.24
C ALA A 257 -13.46 -25.62 40.44
N ARG A 258 -12.33 -25.82 41.13
CA ARG A 258 -11.11 -26.37 40.53
C ARG A 258 -11.46 -27.61 39.70
N THR A 259 -11.14 -27.61 38.41
CA THR A 259 -11.21 -28.76 37.50
C THR A 259 -10.14 -29.82 37.80
N GLY A 260 -9.80 -30.02 39.08
CA GLY A 260 -8.91 -31.09 39.56
C GLY A 260 -9.68 -32.25 40.21
N GLY A 261 -10.95 -32.44 39.88
CA GLY A 261 -11.86 -33.37 40.56
C GLY A 261 -12.55 -34.40 39.67
N VAL A 262 -12.06 -34.68 38.47
CA VAL A 262 -12.69 -35.69 37.59
C VAL A 262 -12.27 -37.13 37.94
N GLU A 263 -11.38 -37.35 38.90
CA GLU A 263 -11.02 -38.71 39.38
C GLU A 263 -11.72 -39.15 40.67
N ARG A 264 -12.66 -38.35 41.22
CA ARG A 264 -13.44 -38.76 42.39
C ARG A 264 -14.93 -38.51 42.19
N THR A 265 -15.54 -39.26 41.28
CA THR A 265 -16.96 -39.61 41.44
C THR A 265 -17.06 -41.12 41.60
N THR A 266 -17.08 -41.51 42.87
CA THR A 266 -17.50 -42.82 43.35
C THR A 266 -18.89 -43.14 42.84
N ARG A 267 -18.94 -44.20 42.03
CA ARG A 267 -20.15 -44.89 41.56
C ARG A 267 -20.89 -45.48 42.78
N PRO A 268 -22.20 -45.25 42.98
CA PRO A 268 -22.93 -45.95 44.02
C PRO A 268 -23.07 -47.44 43.66
N VAL A 269 -22.72 -48.24 44.65
CA VAL A 269 -22.70 -49.70 44.69
C VAL A 269 -24.11 -50.27 44.52
N LEU A 270 -24.25 -51.24 43.62
CA LEU A 270 -25.21 -52.35 43.75
C LEU A 270 -24.53 -53.65 43.31
N ALA A 271 -24.20 -54.46 44.32
CA ALA A 271 -24.06 -55.92 44.41
C ALA A 271 -23.20 -56.72 43.40
N ASP A 272 -22.17 -57.36 43.98
CA ASP A 272 -21.41 -58.58 43.63
C ASP A 272 -22.21 -59.76 42.99
N PRO A 273 -21.57 -60.85 42.48
CA PRO A 273 -20.16 -61.27 42.66
C PRO A 273 -19.41 -61.72 41.39
N LEU A 274 -18.07 -61.69 41.42
CA LEU A 274 -17.16 -62.78 40.96
C LEU A 274 -15.70 -62.27 40.98
N GLU A 275 -15.07 -62.30 42.15
CA GLU A 275 -13.62 -62.16 42.33
C GLU A 275 -12.91 -63.41 41.78
N SER A 276 -12.32 -63.36 40.58
CA SER A 276 -11.29 -64.33 40.16
C SER A 276 -10.46 -63.93 38.93
N ASP A 277 -10.20 -62.65 38.65
CA ASP A 277 -9.35 -62.33 37.48
C ASP A 277 -8.50 -61.05 37.55
N LEU A 278 -8.01 -60.69 38.75
CA LEU A 278 -7.18 -59.49 38.96
C LEU A 278 -5.66 -59.72 38.78
N HIS A 279 -5.25 -60.92 38.35
CA HIS A 279 -3.83 -61.24 38.09
C HIS A 279 -3.51 -61.65 36.64
N ALA A 280 -4.49 -61.70 35.73
CA ALA A 280 -4.26 -62.02 34.32
C ALA A 280 -3.89 -60.79 33.46
N GLU A 281 -4.32 -59.58 33.82
CA GLU A 281 -4.08 -58.39 32.97
C GLU A 281 -2.66 -57.80 33.07
N ALA A 282 -1.84 -58.20 34.05
CA ALA A 282 -0.44 -57.75 34.16
C ALA A 282 0.51 -58.50 33.21
N ALA A 283 0.09 -59.62 32.60
CA ALA A 283 0.92 -60.43 31.70
C ALA A 283 0.63 -60.18 30.20
N ALA A 284 -0.45 -59.46 29.85
CA ALA A 284 -0.87 -59.23 28.46
C ALA A 284 -0.36 -57.90 27.83
N GLY A 285 0.54 -57.19 28.50
CA GLY A 285 1.02 -55.86 28.10
C GLY A 285 2.32 -55.82 27.27
N ALA A 286 2.87 -56.95 26.81
CA ALA A 286 4.07 -56.97 25.99
C ALA A 286 3.72 -57.13 24.50
N LEU A 287 3.37 -56.03 23.83
CA LEU A 287 3.41 -55.98 22.37
C LEU A 287 4.89 -56.01 21.92
N PRO A 288 5.26 -56.82 20.91
CA PRO A 288 6.59 -56.77 20.31
C PRO A 288 6.80 -55.39 19.68
N PRO A 289 8.02 -54.83 19.74
CA PRO A 289 8.30 -53.53 19.12
C PRO A 289 8.01 -53.61 17.61
N PRO A 290 7.33 -52.61 17.03
CA PRO A 290 7.13 -52.57 15.59
C PRO A 290 8.49 -52.34 14.90
N ASP A 291 8.82 -53.21 13.94
CA ASP A 291 9.89 -53.01 12.97
C ASP A 291 9.56 -51.76 12.12
N VAL A 292 9.93 -50.59 12.63
CA VAL A 292 10.03 -49.37 11.83
C VAL A 292 11.50 -49.22 11.51
N GLU A 293 11.89 -49.67 10.32
CA GLU A 293 13.19 -49.37 9.73
C GLU A 293 13.29 -47.85 9.55
N ASP A 294 14.02 -47.21 10.45
CA ASP A 294 14.26 -45.76 10.46
C ASP A 294 15.63 -45.52 9.78
N PRO A 295 15.71 -44.90 8.59
CA PRO A 295 16.96 -44.73 7.84
C PRO A 295 17.97 -43.76 8.49
N ALA A 296 17.65 -43.22 9.68
CA ALA A 296 18.53 -42.36 10.47
C ALA A 296 19.32 -43.13 11.55
N LEU A 297 19.08 -44.43 11.75
CA LEU A 297 19.75 -45.25 12.76
C LEU A 297 20.97 -46.05 12.23
N GLU A 298 21.30 -45.95 10.94
CA GLU A 298 22.47 -46.61 10.38
C GLU A 298 23.78 -45.81 10.51
N ASP A 299 23.75 -44.58 11.05
CA ASP A 299 24.96 -43.78 11.24
C ASP A 299 25.59 -44.06 12.62
N PRO A 300 26.73 -44.79 12.69
CA PRO A 300 27.31 -45.27 13.96
C PRO A 300 27.80 -44.15 14.89
N GLY A 301 27.80 -42.89 14.45
CA GLY A 301 28.15 -41.72 15.28
C GLY A 301 27.06 -41.30 16.26
N VAL A 302 25.77 -41.42 15.90
CA VAL A 302 24.65 -40.85 16.68
C VAL A 302 24.22 -41.79 17.81
N ALA A 303 24.33 -43.10 17.62
CA ALA A 303 24.05 -44.10 18.65
C ALA A 303 25.06 -44.05 19.82
N ALA A 304 26.30 -43.63 19.56
CA ALA A 304 27.34 -43.48 20.58
C ALA A 304 27.14 -42.23 21.45
N GLU A 305 26.63 -41.12 20.89
CA GLU A 305 26.32 -39.90 21.66
C GLU A 305 25.07 -40.06 22.54
N LEU A 306 24.08 -40.87 22.14
CA LEU A 306 22.88 -41.12 22.95
C LEU A 306 23.14 -41.96 24.21
N GLN A 307 24.22 -42.75 24.27
CA GLN A 307 24.58 -43.51 25.47
C GLN A 307 25.31 -42.67 26.53
N GLN A 308 25.82 -41.49 26.16
CA GLN A 308 26.55 -40.57 27.06
C GLN A 308 25.72 -39.35 27.48
N GLY A 309 24.53 -39.15 26.91
CA GLY A 309 23.62 -38.07 27.24
C GLY A 309 22.94 -38.23 28.61
N SER A 310 22.79 -37.12 29.34
CA SER A 310 22.09 -37.09 30.62
C SER A 310 20.67 -37.66 30.52
N SER A 311 20.22 -38.41 31.54
CA SER A 311 18.91 -39.09 31.56
C SER A 311 17.71 -38.18 31.28
N LEU A 312 17.85 -36.88 31.59
CA LEU A 312 16.85 -35.84 31.32
C LEU A 312 16.77 -35.52 29.82
N GLN A 313 17.90 -35.54 29.11
CA GLN A 313 17.96 -35.33 27.66
C GLN A 313 17.29 -36.49 26.92
N LEU A 314 17.50 -37.72 27.41
CA LEU A 314 16.86 -38.93 26.90
C LEU A 314 15.35 -38.93 27.16
N LEU A 315 14.92 -38.48 28.35
CA LEU A 315 13.52 -38.29 28.70
C LEU A 315 12.86 -37.19 27.85
N LEU A 316 13.54 -36.08 27.59
CA LEU A 316 13.04 -35.00 26.75
C LEU A 316 12.86 -35.47 25.30
N LEU A 317 13.81 -36.25 24.78
CA LEU A 317 13.74 -36.82 23.43
C LEU A 317 12.59 -37.85 23.33
N ALA A 318 12.39 -38.66 24.37
CA ALA A 318 11.24 -39.56 24.46
C ALA A 318 9.90 -38.81 24.53
N GLN A 319 9.83 -37.73 25.32
CA GLN A 319 8.66 -36.85 25.43
C GLN A 319 8.35 -36.18 24.07
N MET A 320 9.36 -35.70 23.35
CA MET A 320 9.19 -35.11 22.03
C MET A 320 8.71 -36.13 21.00
N ARG A 321 9.22 -37.36 21.03
CA ARG A 321 8.75 -38.46 20.18
C ARG A 321 7.31 -38.86 20.47
N GLN A 322 6.94 -38.94 21.75
CA GLN A 322 5.57 -39.25 22.15
C GLN A 322 4.59 -38.15 21.72
N ASN A 323 5.00 -36.87 21.85
CA ASN A 323 4.20 -35.74 21.38
C ASN A 323 4.03 -35.75 19.85
N ALA A 324 5.08 -36.09 19.08
CA ALA A 324 4.99 -36.20 17.63
C ALA A 324 4.03 -37.32 17.17
N ALA A 325 4.09 -38.49 17.83
CA ALA A 325 3.20 -39.60 17.54
C ALA A 325 1.73 -39.31 17.90
N LEU A 326 1.49 -38.58 19.01
CA LEU A 326 0.16 -38.12 19.38
C LEU A 326 -0.39 -37.08 18.40
N ILE A 327 0.44 -36.15 17.93
CA ILE A 327 0.04 -35.16 16.91
C ILE A 327 -0.33 -35.85 15.59
N GLN A 328 0.45 -36.85 15.15
CA GLN A 328 0.13 -37.63 13.95
C GLN A 328 -1.18 -38.44 14.08
N ARG A 329 -1.47 -38.97 15.28
CA ARG A 329 -2.72 -39.71 15.53
C ARG A 329 -3.94 -38.81 15.72
N LEU A 330 -3.74 -37.55 16.11
CA LEU A 330 -4.79 -36.54 16.22
C LEU A 330 -5.04 -35.81 14.90
N SER A 331 -4.15 -35.93 13.91
CA SER A 331 -4.41 -35.46 12.54
C SER A 331 -5.19 -36.52 11.75
N PRO A 332 -6.44 -36.28 11.31
CA PRO A 332 -7.19 -37.25 10.53
C PRO A 332 -6.57 -37.39 9.12
N SER A 333 -6.01 -38.57 8.86
CA SER A 333 -5.60 -39.02 7.53
C SER A 333 -6.83 -39.33 6.68
N LYS A 334 -7.37 -38.32 5.98
CA LYS A 334 -8.20 -38.54 4.79
C LYS A 334 -7.88 -37.51 3.71
N ALA A 335 -7.15 -37.99 2.71
CA ALA A 335 -6.86 -37.26 1.49
C ALA A 335 -8.16 -37.09 0.67
N ALA A 336 -8.77 -35.91 0.73
CA ALA A 336 -9.40 -35.26 -0.43
C ALA A 336 -9.77 -33.80 -0.13
N ASP A 337 -10.37 -33.47 1.03
CA ASP A 337 -10.83 -32.11 1.29
C ASP A 337 -10.62 -31.65 2.74
N GLY A 338 -9.36 -31.66 3.19
CA GLY A 338 -8.99 -31.12 4.50
C GLY A 338 -9.36 -29.63 4.67
N ILE A 339 -9.48 -28.87 3.58
CA ILE A 339 -9.96 -27.48 3.61
C ILE A 339 -11.45 -27.44 3.96
N GLN A 340 -12.27 -28.24 3.28
CA GLN A 340 -13.71 -28.27 3.52
C GLN A 340 -14.03 -28.89 4.89
N ASP A 341 -13.26 -29.86 5.36
CA ASP A 341 -13.36 -30.43 6.71
C ASP A 341 -13.03 -29.40 7.81
N VAL A 342 -11.95 -28.63 7.64
CA VAL A 342 -11.59 -27.52 8.55
C VAL A 342 -12.64 -26.41 8.56
N LEU A 343 -13.25 -26.13 7.41
CA LEU A 343 -14.32 -25.14 7.28
C LEU A 343 -15.69 -25.66 7.77
N SER A 344 -15.92 -26.98 7.74
CA SER A 344 -17.21 -27.62 8.08
C SER A 344 -17.28 -28.21 9.49
N GLY A 345 -16.20 -28.18 10.27
CA GLY A 345 -16.16 -28.65 11.65
C GLY A 345 -17.20 -27.99 12.59
N GLY A 346 -18.36 -28.67 12.73
CA GLY A 346 -19.21 -28.77 13.93
C GLY A 346 -20.39 -27.79 14.09
N PRO A 347 -21.67 -28.27 14.12
CA PRO A 347 -22.84 -27.47 14.46
C PRO A 347 -22.99 -27.34 15.97
N SER A 348 -22.36 -26.33 16.60
CA SER A 348 -22.79 -25.76 17.89
C SER A 348 -21.98 -24.52 18.27
N GLY A 349 -22.69 -23.38 18.30
CA GLY A 349 -22.53 -22.24 19.22
C GLY A 349 -21.14 -21.69 19.53
N GLY A 350 -20.80 -20.52 18.97
CA GLY A 350 -19.69 -19.70 19.46
C GLY A 350 -19.20 -18.68 18.43
N ASP A 351 -19.94 -17.59 18.28
CA ASP A 351 -19.77 -16.53 17.27
C ASP A 351 -18.53 -15.61 17.52
N SER A 352 -17.43 -16.15 18.05
CA SER A 352 -16.27 -15.34 18.46
C SER A 352 -14.90 -16.03 18.34
N SER A 353 -14.78 -17.18 17.67
CA SER A 353 -13.49 -17.88 17.44
C SER A 353 -13.05 -17.94 15.96
N SER A 354 -13.65 -17.09 15.10
CA SER A 354 -13.52 -17.12 13.64
C SER A 354 -12.11 -16.85 13.09
N GLY A 355 -11.19 -16.29 13.90
CA GLY A 355 -9.84 -15.92 13.42
C GLY A 355 -8.97 -17.12 13.03
N ILE A 356 -9.03 -18.23 13.78
CA ILE A 356 -8.07 -19.34 13.62
C ILE A 356 -8.47 -20.30 12.47
N LYS A 357 -9.77 -20.45 12.22
CA LYS A 357 -10.28 -21.34 11.14
C LYS A 357 -9.77 -20.92 9.77
N GLY A 358 -9.73 -19.62 9.50
CA GLY A 358 -9.19 -19.06 8.25
C GLY A 358 -7.70 -19.38 8.07
N HIS A 359 -6.90 -19.26 9.13
CA HIS A 359 -5.48 -19.63 9.09
C HIS A 359 -5.28 -21.12 8.85
N LEU A 360 -6.04 -22.00 9.52
CA LEU A 360 -5.95 -23.44 9.32
C LEU A 360 -6.38 -23.88 7.90
N ALA A 361 -7.46 -23.30 7.38
CA ALA A 361 -7.91 -23.55 6.01
C ALA A 361 -6.88 -23.06 4.99
N ARG A 362 -6.25 -21.91 5.27
CA ARG A 362 -5.16 -21.36 4.46
C ARG A 362 -3.93 -22.27 4.47
N ASP A 363 -3.53 -22.81 5.61
CA ASP A 363 -2.40 -23.74 5.71
C ASP A 363 -2.69 -25.04 4.97
N ALA A 364 -3.92 -25.56 5.07
CA ALA A 364 -4.35 -26.74 4.31
C ALA A 364 -4.32 -26.47 2.80
N PHE A 365 -4.76 -25.29 2.35
CA PHE A 365 -4.65 -24.86 0.95
C PHE A 365 -3.19 -24.78 0.48
N LEU A 366 -2.30 -24.18 1.28
CA LEU A 366 -0.87 -24.11 0.93
C LEU A 366 -0.25 -25.51 0.81
N ARG A 367 -0.66 -26.47 1.64
CA ARG A 367 -0.25 -27.87 1.50
C ARG A 367 -0.78 -28.50 0.20
N GLN A 368 -2.02 -28.24 -0.19
CA GLN A 368 -2.54 -28.72 -1.48
C GLN A 368 -1.76 -28.12 -2.67
N LEU A 369 -1.35 -26.87 -2.57
CA LEU A 369 -0.49 -26.23 -3.56
C LEU A 369 0.94 -26.78 -3.58
N GLN A 370 1.38 -27.64 -2.66
CA GLN A 370 2.69 -28.29 -2.80
C GLN A 370 2.65 -29.44 -3.83
N ASP A 371 1.47 -29.99 -4.13
CA ASP A 371 1.31 -31.01 -5.17
C ASP A 371 1.18 -30.37 -6.56
N ALA A 372 2.31 -30.27 -7.27
CA ALA A 372 2.36 -29.69 -8.60
C ALA A 372 1.46 -30.43 -9.62
N LYS A 373 1.37 -31.75 -9.53
CA LYS A 373 0.58 -32.57 -10.48
C LYS A 373 -0.91 -32.40 -10.21
N GLY A 374 -1.32 -32.45 -8.94
CA GLY A 374 -2.71 -32.24 -8.54
C GLY A 374 -3.24 -30.87 -8.93
N VAL A 375 -2.46 -29.81 -8.71
CA VAL A 375 -2.82 -28.44 -9.11
C VAL A 375 -3.00 -28.34 -10.63
N THR A 376 -2.03 -28.86 -11.38
CA THR A 376 -2.07 -28.84 -12.85
C THR A 376 -3.30 -29.56 -13.38
N ALA A 377 -3.57 -30.77 -12.89
CA ALA A 377 -4.72 -31.56 -13.31
C ALA A 377 -6.05 -30.86 -12.97
N ARG A 378 -6.18 -30.25 -11.79
CA ARG A 378 -7.38 -29.49 -11.40
C ARG A 378 -7.63 -28.30 -12.34
N VAL A 379 -6.61 -27.47 -12.57
CA VAL A 379 -6.75 -26.29 -13.45
C VAL A 379 -7.00 -26.71 -14.91
N GLN A 380 -6.32 -27.75 -15.39
CA GLN A 380 -6.55 -28.31 -16.71
C GLN A 380 -7.98 -28.82 -16.88
N ASN A 381 -8.52 -29.58 -15.91
CA ASN A 381 -9.88 -30.08 -15.97
C ASN A 381 -10.92 -28.95 -15.95
N ASN A 382 -10.68 -27.89 -15.17
CA ASN A 382 -11.54 -26.71 -15.16
C ASN A 382 -11.53 -26.00 -16.52
N ALA A 383 -10.35 -25.80 -17.11
CA ALA A 383 -10.23 -25.19 -18.44
C ALA A 383 -10.90 -26.03 -19.54
N LEU A 384 -10.77 -27.37 -19.48
CA LEU A 384 -11.45 -28.29 -20.39
C LEU A 384 -12.98 -28.21 -20.27
N ALA A 385 -13.49 -28.15 -19.04
CA ALA A 385 -14.92 -28.02 -18.78
C ALA A 385 -15.48 -26.70 -19.33
N GLU A 386 -14.79 -25.59 -19.09
CA GLU A 386 -15.19 -24.26 -19.57
C GLU A 386 -15.09 -24.11 -21.10
N LEU A 387 -14.12 -24.77 -21.74
CA LEU A 387 -13.97 -24.76 -23.19
C LEU A 387 -14.83 -25.83 -23.89
N GLY A 388 -15.42 -26.77 -23.14
CA GLY A 388 -16.18 -27.89 -23.69
C GLY A 388 -15.31 -28.88 -24.48
N LEU A 389 -14.03 -29.01 -24.11
CA LEU A 389 -13.07 -29.88 -24.79
C LEU A 389 -12.91 -31.21 -24.03
N ALA A 390 -12.74 -32.31 -24.76
CA ALA A 390 -12.62 -33.65 -24.17
C ALA A 390 -11.20 -34.00 -23.71
N ALA A 391 -10.18 -33.36 -24.29
CA ALA A 391 -8.77 -33.65 -24.02
C ALA A 391 -7.93 -32.37 -24.05
N ALA A 392 -6.85 -32.35 -23.28
CA ALA A 392 -5.94 -31.22 -23.27
C ALA A 392 -4.99 -31.25 -24.45
N GLU A 393 -4.93 -30.12 -25.14
CA GLU A 393 -3.97 -29.83 -26.20
C GLU A 393 -2.91 -28.85 -25.70
N PRO A 394 -1.73 -28.76 -26.33
CA PRO A 394 -0.68 -27.84 -25.93
C PRO A 394 -1.15 -26.37 -25.87
N GLY A 395 -2.07 -25.97 -26.74
CA GLY A 395 -2.65 -24.62 -26.81
C GLY A 395 -3.84 -24.36 -25.87
N LEU A 396 -4.24 -25.31 -25.03
CA LEU A 396 -5.46 -25.26 -24.20
C LEU A 396 -5.58 -23.95 -23.42
N MET A 397 -4.52 -23.55 -22.73
CA MET A 397 -4.54 -22.36 -21.88
C MET A 397 -4.55 -21.05 -22.67
N ARG A 398 -4.04 -21.05 -23.91
CA ARG A 398 -4.13 -19.88 -24.79
C ARG A 398 -5.56 -19.67 -25.25
N ASP A 399 -6.19 -20.75 -25.71
CA ASP A 399 -7.61 -20.74 -26.10
C ASP A 399 -8.51 -20.31 -24.93
N TYR A 400 -8.17 -20.73 -23.71
CA TYR A 400 -8.87 -20.30 -22.50
C TYR A 400 -8.72 -18.80 -22.26
N VAL A 401 -7.51 -18.26 -22.33
CA VAL A 401 -7.24 -16.82 -22.15
C VAL A 401 -7.97 -15.98 -23.21
N GLU A 402 -7.96 -16.40 -24.47
CA GLU A 402 -8.59 -15.66 -25.57
C GLU A 402 -10.13 -15.70 -25.53
N LYS A 403 -10.73 -16.81 -25.11
CA LYS A 403 -12.18 -17.03 -25.18
C LYS A 403 -12.93 -16.76 -23.88
N ARG A 404 -12.29 -16.92 -22.72
CA ARG A 404 -12.96 -16.95 -21.41
C ARG A 404 -12.50 -15.86 -20.43
N LEU A 405 -11.24 -15.41 -20.48
CA LEU A 405 -10.75 -14.44 -19.51
C LEU A 405 -11.18 -12.99 -19.85
N PRO A 406 -11.81 -12.25 -18.92
CA PRO A 406 -12.23 -10.86 -19.13
C PRO A 406 -11.07 -9.87 -18.95
N LEU A 407 -10.15 -9.81 -19.91
CA LEU A 407 -8.90 -9.01 -19.82
C LEU A 407 -8.93 -7.69 -20.59
N GLN A 408 -10.08 -7.25 -21.09
CA GLN A 408 -10.19 -6.12 -22.02
C GLN A 408 -9.63 -4.81 -21.44
N ASP A 409 -9.91 -4.53 -20.16
CA ASP A 409 -9.48 -3.29 -19.50
C ASP A 409 -8.09 -3.38 -18.86
N HIS A 410 -7.43 -4.54 -18.96
CA HIS A 410 -6.19 -4.84 -18.23
C HIS A 410 -5.07 -5.28 -19.16
N ARG A 411 -4.58 -4.38 -20.03
CA ARG A 411 -3.49 -4.63 -21.00
C ARG A 411 -2.26 -5.33 -20.41
N THR A 412 -1.80 -4.89 -19.24
CA THR A 412 -0.64 -5.51 -18.57
C THR A 412 -0.94 -6.96 -18.16
N LEU A 413 -2.13 -7.21 -17.62
CA LEU A 413 -2.56 -8.52 -17.17
C LEU A 413 -2.76 -9.47 -18.35
N LEU A 414 -3.24 -8.95 -19.48
CA LEU A 414 -3.33 -9.68 -20.74
C LEU A 414 -1.96 -10.22 -21.17
N HIS A 415 -0.94 -9.36 -21.25
CA HIS A 415 0.41 -9.82 -21.62
C HIS A 415 0.96 -10.85 -20.63
N VAL A 416 0.72 -10.69 -19.33
CA VAL A 416 1.13 -11.67 -18.31
C VAL A 416 0.41 -13.00 -18.48
N ALA A 417 -0.90 -13.00 -18.69
CA ALA A 417 -1.70 -14.20 -18.91
C ALA A 417 -1.28 -14.94 -20.19
N THR A 418 -1.03 -14.22 -21.29
CA THR A 418 -0.54 -14.82 -22.54
C THR A 418 0.86 -15.42 -22.37
N MET A 419 1.77 -14.76 -21.66
CA MET A 419 3.08 -15.33 -21.32
C MET A 419 2.95 -16.59 -20.46
N ALA A 420 2.03 -16.59 -19.48
CA ALA A 420 1.75 -17.75 -18.65
C ALA A 420 1.21 -18.93 -19.46
N ALA A 421 0.28 -18.68 -20.40
CA ALA A 421 -0.25 -19.70 -21.30
C ALA A 421 0.84 -20.33 -22.18
N HIS A 422 1.76 -19.53 -22.73
CA HIS A 422 2.92 -20.06 -23.47
C HIS A 422 3.88 -20.86 -22.58
N GLY A 423 4.07 -20.42 -21.34
CA GLY A 423 4.86 -21.18 -20.35
C GLY A 423 4.21 -22.53 -20.02
N TRP A 424 2.88 -22.56 -19.91
CA TRP A 424 2.12 -23.80 -19.68
C TRP A 424 2.25 -24.76 -20.87
N GLU A 425 2.13 -24.26 -22.10
CA GLU A 425 2.32 -25.04 -23.33
C GLU A 425 3.74 -25.63 -23.40
N ALA A 426 4.76 -24.84 -23.06
CA ALA A 426 6.14 -25.32 -22.99
C ALA A 426 6.31 -26.42 -21.92
N GLY A 427 5.66 -26.26 -20.77
CA GLY A 427 5.59 -27.28 -19.72
C GLY A 427 4.92 -28.57 -20.19
N PHE A 428 3.79 -28.45 -20.91
CA PHE A 428 3.05 -29.58 -21.47
C PHE A 428 3.89 -30.37 -22.47
N ARG A 429 4.55 -29.68 -23.41
CA ARG A 429 5.42 -30.31 -24.42
C ARG A 429 6.65 -30.99 -23.81
N SER A 430 7.22 -30.40 -22.77
CA SER A 430 8.40 -30.93 -22.08
C SER A 430 8.07 -31.96 -20.99
N GLY A 431 6.78 -32.13 -20.65
CA GLY A 431 6.34 -32.94 -19.52
C GLY A 431 6.70 -32.35 -18.15
N ASN A 432 7.13 -31.08 -18.08
CA ASN A 432 7.53 -30.43 -16.83
C ASN A 432 6.31 -29.98 -16.02
N GLN A 433 5.93 -30.80 -15.06
CA GLN A 433 4.78 -30.56 -14.17
C GLN A 433 4.97 -29.37 -13.23
N GLU A 434 6.19 -29.02 -12.86
CA GLU A 434 6.46 -27.86 -11.99
C GLU A 434 6.19 -26.56 -12.75
N LEU A 435 6.66 -26.48 -14.00
CA LEU A 435 6.41 -25.32 -14.87
C LEU A 435 4.91 -25.18 -15.17
N MET A 436 4.23 -26.29 -15.47
CA MET A 436 2.78 -26.28 -15.66
C MET A 436 2.05 -25.82 -14.39
N SER A 437 2.43 -26.33 -13.21
CA SER A 437 1.82 -25.91 -11.95
C SER A 437 2.03 -24.43 -11.64
N PHE A 438 3.25 -23.92 -11.88
CA PHE A 438 3.58 -22.52 -11.68
C PHE A 438 2.75 -21.60 -12.59
N THR A 439 2.71 -21.93 -13.89
CA THR A 439 1.95 -21.16 -14.88
C THR A 439 0.44 -21.29 -14.68
N SER A 440 -0.07 -22.46 -14.27
CA SER A 440 -1.47 -22.63 -13.86
C SER A 440 -1.85 -21.72 -12.68
N ARG A 441 -0.99 -21.58 -11.65
CA ARG A 441 -1.24 -20.63 -10.56
C ARG A 441 -1.21 -19.18 -11.03
N LEU A 442 -0.33 -18.84 -11.97
CA LEU A 442 -0.27 -17.50 -12.55
C LEU A 442 -1.51 -17.17 -13.40
N LEU A 443 -2.07 -18.17 -14.09
CA LEU A 443 -3.35 -18.03 -14.81
C LEU A 443 -4.53 -17.86 -13.86
N VAL A 444 -4.61 -18.65 -12.79
CA VAL A 444 -5.62 -18.48 -11.72
C VAL A 444 -5.52 -17.10 -11.07
N PHE A 445 -4.30 -16.62 -10.82
CA PHE A 445 -4.06 -15.25 -10.35
C PHE A 445 -4.61 -14.22 -11.35
N ALA A 446 -4.27 -14.35 -12.64
CA ALA A 446 -4.68 -13.39 -13.66
C ALA A 446 -6.20 -13.35 -13.85
N GLU A 447 -6.84 -14.51 -13.85
CA GLU A 447 -8.29 -14.62 -13.92
C GLU A 447 -8.96 -13.97 -12.71
N GLN A 448 -8.54 -14.31 -11.48
CA GLN A 448 -9.14 -13.73 -10.28
C GLN A 448 -8.97 -12.20 -10.21
N VAL A 449 -7.78 -11.70 -10.57
CA VAL A 449 -7.53 -10.25 -10.59
C VAL A 449 -8.40 -9.55 -11.63
N SER A 450 -8.66 -10.19 -12.77
CA SER A 450 -9.56 -9.64 -13.79
C SER A 450 -11.02 -9.59 -13.30
N LEU A 451 -11.47 -10.60 -12.55
CA LEU A 451 -12.81 -10.62 -11.95
C LEU A 451 -12.97 -9.59 -10.82
N ASP A 452 -11.90 -9.31 -10.08
CA ASP A 452 -11.90 -8.35 -8.98
C ASP A 452 -11.59 -6.90 -9.41
N ALA A 453 -11.74 -6.57 -10.71
CA ALA A 453 -11.46 -5.25 -11.29
C ALA A 453 -10.05 -4.72 -10.95
N GLY A 454 -9.05 -5.60 -11.00
CA GLY A 454 -7.64 -5.26 -10.76
C GLY A 454 -7.20 -5.32 -9.30
N LYS A 455 -8.06 -5.69 -8.35
CA LYS A 455 -7.65 -5.89 -6.94
C LYS A 455 -6.78 -7.13 -6.81
N LEU A 456 -5.57 -6.96 -6.26
CA LEU A 456 -4.56 -8.02 -6.21
C LEU A 456 -4.66 -8.96 -5.00
N GLN A 457 -5.44 -8.60 -3.97
CA GLN A 457 -5.39 -9.28 -2.67
C GLN A 457 -5.77 -10.77 -2.76
N LEU A 458 -6.96 -11.07 -3.30
CA LEU A 458 -7.44 -12.44 -3.39
C LEU A 458 -6.67 -13.23 -4.45
N GLY A 459 -6.46 -12.64 -5.63
CA GLY A 459 -5.67 -13.27 -6.70
C GLY A 459 -4.27 -13.69 -6.22
N TYR A 460 -3.56 -12.81 -5.49
CA TYR A 460 -2.23 -13.14 -4.96
C TYR A 460 -2.28 -14.27 -3.92
N LEU A 461 -3.27 -14.27 -3.04
CA LEU A 461 -3.47 -15.35 -2.08
C LEU A 461 -3.72 -16.69 -2.77
N LEU A 462 -4.51 -16.73 -3.84
CA LEU A 462 -4.77 -17.95 -4.63
C LEU A 462 -3.50 -18.51 -5.29
N GLY A 463 -2.52 -17.66 -5.62
CA GLY A 463 -1.22 -18.11 -6.11
C GLY A 463 -0.41 -18.92 -5.08
N GLY A 464 -0.70 -18.75 -3.79
CA GLY A 464 -0.02 -19.46 -2.69
C GLY A 464 1.43 -19.05 -2.46
N PHE A 465 1.86 -17.93 -3.05
CA PHE A 465 3.20 -17.40 -2.85
C PHE A 465 3.29 -16.67 -1.49
N PRO A 466 4.49 -16.63 -0.88
CA PRO A 466 4.71 -15.84 0.33
C PRO A 466 4.47 -14.36 0.04
N ASP A 467 3.97 -13.62 1.02
CA ASP A 467 3.73 -12.18 0.85
C ASP A 467 5.03 -11.43 0.52
N PRO A 468 5.01 -10.52 -0.47
CA PRO A 468 6.19 -9.77 -0.84
C PRO A 468 6.60 -8.87 0.34
N SER A 469 7.89 -8.85 0.67
CA SER A 469 8.39 -8.04 1.80
C SER A 469 8.07 -6.56 1.58
N PRO A 470 7.28 -5.92 2.45
CA PRO A 470 6.87 -4.53 2.27
C PRO A 470 8.05 -3.54 2.39
N LEU A 471 9.11 -3.94 3.09
CA LEU A 471 10.28 -3.10 3.35
C LEU A 471 11.25 -3.00 2.16
N GLY A 472 11.23 -3.98 1.25
CA GLY A 472 12.18 -4.06 0.13
C GLY A 472 11.77 -3.32 -1.14
N LEU A 473 10.47 -3.10 -1.34
CA LEU A 473 9.91 -2.58 -2.59
C LEU A 473 9.66 -1.06 -2.57
N ALA A 474 9.35 -0.48 -1.40
CA ALA A 474 8.94 0.92 -1.29
C ALA A 474 10.09 1.95 -1.42
N SER A 475 11.35 1.53 -1.47
CA SER A 475 12.51 2.44 -1.31
C SER A 475 13.52 2.43 -2.46
N ARG A 476 13.37 1.58 -3.48
CA ARG A 476 14.32 1.49 -4.58
C ARG A 476 13.95 2.46 -5.70
N ARG A 477 14.60 3.64 -5.72
CA ARG A 477 14.72 4.42 -6.97
C ARG A 477 15.39 3.53 -8.02
N ALA A 478 14.89 3.59 -9.26
CA ALA A 478 15.48 2.86 -10.38
C ALA A 478 17.00 3.04 -10.34
N PRO A 479 17.79 1.96 -10.20
CA PRO A 479 19.22 2.11 -10.06
C PRO A 479 19.79 2.64 -11.38
N GLY A 480 20.26 3.89 -11.38
CA GLY A 480 21.02 4.51 -12.47
C GLY A 480 20.23 4.96 -13.72
N LEU A 481 20.95 5.57 -14.67
CA LEU A 481 20.46 6.14 -15.93
C LEU A 481 20.14 5.10 -17.02
N ARG A 482 20.20 3.79 -16.71
CA ARG A 482 19.90 2.75 -17.71
C ARG A 482 18.39 2.62 -17.88
N THR A 483 17.91 2.95 -19.06
CA THR A 483 16.49 2.95 -19.45
C THR A 483 15.94 1.56 -19.79
N PHE A 484 16.79 0.54 -19.92
CA PHE A 484 16.40 -0.81 -20.35
C PHE A 484 16.69 -1.90 -19.29
N SER A 485 16.02 -3.05 -19.45
CA SER A 485 16.19 -4.22 -18.57
C SER A 485 17.65 -4.63 -18.45
N ARG A 486 18.11 -4.80 -17.21
CA ARG A 486 19.48 -5.26 -16.90
C ARG A 486 19.65 -6.77 -17.05
N LEU A 487 18.54 -7.52 -17.03
CA LEU A 487 18.55 -8.97 -17.16
C LEU A 487 18.61 -9.41 -18.63
N ALA A 488 18.19 -8.55 -19.55
CA ALA A 488 18.20 -8.84 -20.98
C ALA A 488 19.55 -8.47 -21.61
N ALA A 489 20.02 -9.27 -22.56
CA ALA A 489 21.16 -8.91 -23.38
C ALA A 489 20.82 -7.66 -24.23
N PRO A 490 21.73 -6.67 -24.37
CA PRO A 490 21.45 -5.45 -25.14
C PRO A 490 21.06 -5.72 -26.60
N GLN A 491 21.60 -6.78 -27.21
CA GLN A 491 21.29 -7.18 -28.58
C GLN A 491 19.83 -7.62 -28.74
N TRP A 492 19.27 -8.32 -27.74
CA TRP A 492 17.86 -8.75 -27.76
C TRP A 492 16.93 -7.55 -27.64
N LEU A 493 17.28 -6.57 -26.81
CA LEU A 493 16.54 -5.32 -26.70
C LEU A 493 16.58 -4.55 -28.02
N ALA A 494 17.75 -4.42 -28.64
CA ALA A 494 17.91 -3.75 -29.92
C ALA A 494 17.07 -4.41 -31.03
N ALA A 495 17.01 -5.74 -31.09
CA ALA A 495 16.18 -6.46 -32.05
C ALA A 495 14.68 -6.17 -31.86
N ASN A 496 14.19 -6.18 -30.62
CA ASN A 496 12.78 -5.87 -30.34
C ASN A 496 12.44 -4.40 -30.59
N LEU A 497 13.35 -3.47 -30.30
CA LEU A 497 13.15 -2.05 -30.63
C LEU A 497 13.15 -1.80 -32.14
N ALA A 498 13.95 -2.54 -32.91
CA ALA A 498 13.91 -2.47 -34.36
C ALA A 498 12.56 -2.98 -34.90
N TYR A 499 12.08 -4.11 -34.38
CA TYR A 499 10.76 -4.65 -34.74
C TYR A 499 9.62 -3.67 -34.42
N LEU A 500 9.64 -3.00 -33.26
CA LEU A 500 8.64 -1.97 -32.93
C LEU A 500 8.67 -0.80 -33.91
N LYS A 501 9.87 -0.35 -34.32
CA LYS A 501 10.00 0.69 -35.36
C LYS A 501 9.42 0.24 -36.70
N ASP A 502 9.59 -1.03 -37.06
CA ASP A 502 9.03 -1.60 -38.29
C ASP A 502 7.49 -1.69 -38.21
N LEU A 503 6.94 -1.99 -37.03
CA LEU A 503 5.49 -1.93 -36.81
C LEU A 503 4.95 -0.50 -36.90
N ASP A 504 5.60 0.47 -36.25
CA ASP A 504 5.22 1.90 -36.35
C ASP A 504 5.30 2.38 -37.82
N TYR A 505 6.32 1.94 -38.55
CA TYR A 505 6.45 2.22 -39.97
C TYR A 505 5.33 1.57 -40.81
N ALA A 506 4.96 0.32 -40.51
CA ALA A 506 3.87 -0.36 -41.17
C ALA A 506 2.51 0.31 -40.87
N GLU A 507 2.25 0.66 -39.62
CA GLU A 507 1.04 1.35 -39.18
C GLU A 507 0.91 2.73 -39.83
N THR A 508 1.98 3.53 -39.81
CA THR A 508 1.99 4.85 -40.48
C THR A 508 1.79 4.71 -41.99
N ARG A 509 2.34 3.67 -42.62
CA ARG A 509 2.12 3.38 -44.04
C ARG A 509 0.67 2.96 -44.32
N ILE A 510 0.08 2.13 -43.47
CA ILE A 510 -1.33 1.71 -43.59
C ILE A 510 -2.26 2.92 -43.40
N ALA A 511 -1.98 3.79 -42.43
CA ALA A 511 -2.73 5.04 -42.21
C ALA A 511 -2.60 6.02 -43.41
N GLN A 512 -1.43 6.10 -44.02
CA GLN A 512 -1.21 6.90 -45.24
C GLN A 512 -1.93 6.30 -46.47
N LEU A 513 -1.97 4.98 -46.59
CA LEU A 513 -2.74 4.28 -47.63
C LEU A 513 -4.25 4.44 -47.43
N GLY A 514 -4.73 4.48 -46.19
CA GLY A 514 -6.13 4.72 -45.84
C GLY A 514 -6.61 6.16 -46.08
N THR A 515 -5.69 7.14 -46.13
CA THR A 515 -6.01 8.57 -46.31
C THR A 515 -5.87 9.06 -47.76
N GLY A 516 -5.55 8.17 -48.71
CA GLY A 516 -5.53 8.48 -50.16
C GLY A 516 -4.52 9.56 -50.59
N ARG A 517 -3.60 9.96 -49.70
CA ARG A 517 -2.60 11.00 -49.99
C ARG A 517 -1.31 10.36 -50.50
N PRO A 518 -0.75 10.78 -51.64
CA PRO A 518 0.47 10.19 -52.16
C PRO A 518 1.64 10.42 -51.18
N PRO A 519 2.47 9.40 -50.90
CA PRO A 519 3.54 9.52 -49.92
C PRO A 519 4.61 10.50 -50.42
N ALA A 520 4.98 11.46 -49.58
CA ALA A 520 6.13 12.32 -49.81
C ALA A 520 7.41 11.46 -49.78
N ALA A 521 8.28 11.65 -50.77
CA ALA A 521 9.51 10.88 -50.93
C ALA A 521 10.41 10.96 -49.66
N PRO A 522 11.05 9.85 -49.26
CA PRO A 522 11.88 9.82 -48.06
C PRO A 522 13.11 10.71 -48.22
N LYS A 523 13.33 11.61 -47.26
CA LYS A 523 14.59 12.34 -47.11
C LYS A 523 15.68 11.35 -46.70
N SER A 524 16.65 11.14 -47.58
CA SER A 524 17.87 10.40 -47.31
C SER A 524 18.60 10.97 -46.09
N GLN A 525 18.69 10.20 -45.01
CA GLN A 525 19.68 10.45 -43.95
C GLN A 525 21.08 10.03 -44.44
N PRO A 526 22.15 10.75 -44.08
CA PRO A 526 23.51 10.37 -44.43
C PRO A 526 23.99 9.21 -43.55
N SER A 527 24.40 8.11 -44.17
CA SER A 527 25.11 7.02 -43.50
C SER A 527 26.50 7.48 -43.07
N SER A 528 26.76 7.46 -41.76
CA SER A 528 28.10 7.54 -41.20
C SER A 528 28.73 6.14 -41.25
N SER A 529 29.64 5.93 -42.19
CA SER A 529 30.64 4.87 -42.10
C SER A 529 32.01 5.50 -42.29
N ALA A 530 32.81 5.44 -41.23
CA ALA A 530 34.19 5.87 -41.20
C ALA A 530 35.03 5.14 -42.27
N GLY A 531 35.81 5.93 -43.01
CA GLY A 531 36.96 5.50 -43.80
C GLY A 531 37.99 6.63 -43.74
N GLN A 532 39.15 6.32 -43.17
CA GLN A 532 40.25 7.24 -42.90
C GLN A 532 40.99 7.70 -44.17
N ASP A 533 41.70 8.81 -43.99
CA ASP A 533 42.85 9.33 -44.73
C ASP A 533 42.63 10.03 -46.08
N ALA A 534 42.79 11.37 -46.09
CA ALA A 534 44.01 12.04 -46.56
C ALA A 534 43.79 13.50 -47.02
N THR A 535 44.63 14.39 -46.48
CA THR A 535 45.17 15.66 -47.04
C THR A 535 44.29 16.89 -47.26
N GLU A 536 44.52 17.88 -46.38
CA GLU A 536 44.91 19.28 -46.65
C GLU A 536 44.52 19.91 -48.00
N GLN A 537 43.74 21.00 -47.95
CA GLN A 537 44.19 22.32 -48.44
C GLN A 537 43.25 23.44 -47.99
N GLU A 538 43.88 24.60 -47.81
CA GLU A 538 43.42 25.82 -47.19
C GLU A 538 42.40 26.63 -48.01
N GLU A 539 41.82 27.60 -47.29
CA GLU A 539 41.55 28.96 -47.73
C GLU A 539 40.13 29.39 -48.18
N GLU A 540 39.71 30.46 -47.49
CA GLU A 540 38.93 31.61 -47.94
C GLU A 540 37.42 31.74 -47.65
N GLN A 541 37.19 32.77 -46.80
CA GLN A 541 36.23 33.87 -46.98
C GLN A 541 34.78 33.74 -46.46
N GLN A 542 34.64 34.23 -45.23
CA GLN A 542 33.68 35.24 -44.72
C GLN A 542 32.14 35.08 -44.88
N PRO A 543 31.37 35.53 -43.85
CA PRO A 543 29.92 35.32 -43.74
C PRO A 543 29.09 36.49 -44.27
N ARG A 544 28.01 36.22 -45.04
CA ARG A 544 26.90 37.15 -45.32
C ARG A 544 25.65 36.33 -45.68
N ARG A 545 24.40 36.68 -45.39
CA ARG A 545 23.69 37.66 -44.55
C ARG A 545 22.24 37.13 -44.55
N ARG A 546 21.50 37.28 -43.44
CA ARG A 546 20.03 37.06 -43.41
C ARG A 546 19.33 38.01 -44.40
N PRO A 547 18.31 37.57 -45.17
CA PRO A 547 17.39 38.49 -45.83
C PRO A 547 16.23 38.89 -44.88
N PRO A 548 15.63 40.06 -45.10
CA PRO A 548 14.84 40.78 -44.10
C PRO A 548 13.34 40.46 -44.13
N ARG A 549 12.69 40.59 -42.96
CA ARG A 549 11.23 40.77 -42.82
C ARG A 549 10.80 42.07 -43.49
N ARG A 550 9.76 42.04 -44.32
CA ARG A 550 9.06 43.23 -44.83
C ARG A 550 7.64 43.32 -44.21
N PRO A 551 7.13 44.52 -43.88
CA PRO A 551 5.93 44.69 -43.05
C PRO A 551 4.62 44.98 -43.83
N LYS A 552 3.52 44.79 -43.08
CA LYS A 552 2.17 45.43 -43.06
C LYS A 552 1.47 45.85 -44.37
N ASN A 553 0.20 45.45 -44.49
CA ASN A 553 -1.01 46.32 -44.50
C ASN A 553 -2.28 45.43 -44.56
N ALA A 554 -3.22 45.55 -43.62
CA ALA A 554 -4.37 46.47 -43.62
C ALA A 554 -5.46 46.10 -44.65
N SER A 555 -6.49 45.38 -44.18
CA SER A 555 -7.92 45.61 -44.42
C SER A 555 -8.70 44.84 -43.37
#